data_AF-A0A7L5YZR3-F1
#
_entry.id   AF-A0A7L5YZR3-F1
#
_cell.length_a   1.000
_cell.length_b   1.000
_cell.length_c   1.000
_cell.angle_alpha   90.00
_cell.angle_beta   90.00
_cell.angle_gamma   90.00
#
_symmetry.space_group_name_H-M   'P 1'
#
loop_
_entity.id
_entity.type
_entity.pdbx_description
1 polymer ?
#
loop_
_entity_poly.entity_id
_entity_poly.type
_entity_poly.pdbx_seq_one_letter_code
_entity_poly.pdbx_strand_id
1 'polypeptide(L)'
;MRISRSVIVATTILVAAATLTLIGPAQAARLITGADIKNGSVTGKDIKDDSLTGKDIKEGTLKAVPKAKGLAPLKPGKSLTGAFGGAGGTSTGGRFGEGITFQQPIQAAAADITVVDTNKNPDLSHCPAPGQAARGYMCLYFTYHSNVGTVYKAFMNAAGYPNDKVYGLSLYYPITGSGSYASGSWTVTAP
;
A
#
# COMPACT_ATOMS: atom_id res chain seq x y z
N MET A 1 29.41 -18.31 82.14
CA MET A 1 29.18 -18.84 80.78
C MET A 1 30.27 -18.29 79.86
N ARG A 2 31.36 -19.04 79.63
CA ARG A 2 32.48 -18.65 78.75
C ARG A 2 32.21 -19.21 77.36
N ILE A 3 31.91 -18.34 76.39
CA ILE A 3 31.78 -18.72 74.98
C ILE A 3 33.21 -18.96 74.46
N SER A 4 33.53 -20.20 74.09
CA SER A 4 34.86 -20.55 73.59
C SER A 4 35.01 -20.04 72.15
N ARG A 5 36.23 -19.62 71.79
CA ARG A 5 36.56 -19.11 70.44
C ARG A 5 36.16 -20.09 69.32
N SER A 6 36.12 -21.38 69.61
CA SER A 6 35.66 -22.43 68.69
C SER A 6 34.19 -22.33 68.31
N VAL A 7 33.32 -21.81 69.21
CA VAL A 7 31.88 -21.64 68.92
C VAL A 7 31.64 -20.48 67.94
N ILE A 8 32.43 -19.41 68.02
CA ILE A 8 32.35 -18.23 67.14
C ILE A 8 32.87 -18.57 65.73
N VAL A 9 33.94 -19.37 65.63
CA VAL A 9 34.48 -19.83 64.35
C VAL A 9 33.52 -20.81 63.66
N ALA A 10 32.86 -21.69 64.42
CA ALA A 10 31.87 -22.62 63.87
C ALA A 10 30.60 -21.93 63.36
N THR A 11 30.14 -20.85 64.02
CA THR A 11 28.96 -20.09 63.55
C THR A 11 29.27 -19.19 62.35
N THR A 12 30.46 -18.59 62.28
CA THR A 12 30.86 -17.75 61.14
C THR A 12 31.07 -18.55 59.85
N ILE A 13 31.61 -19.78 59.95
CA ILE A 13 31.77 -20.68 58.79
C ILE A 13 30.40 -21.18 58.29
N LEU A 14 29.43 -21.39 59.19
CA LEU A 14 28.08 -21.83 58.80
C LEU A 14 27.26 -20.71 58.13
N VAL A 15 27.45 -19.44 58.52
CA VAL A 15 26.81 -18.28 57.85
C VAL A 15 27.46 -17.95 56.51
N ALA A 16 28.77 -18.17 56.36
CA ALA A 16 29.46 -18.01 55.08
C ALA A 16 29.08 -19.09 54.04
N ALA A 17 28.82 -20.33 54.49
CA ALA A 17 28.37 -21.40 53.60
C ALA A 17 26.88 -21.30 53.22
N ALA A 18 26.03 -20.74 54.09
CA ALA A 18 24.59 -20.60 53.85
C ALA A 18 24.20 -19.38 52.99
N THR A 19 25.14 -18.49 52.66
CA THR A 19 24.89 -17.30 51.82
C THR A 19 25.28 -17.48 50.36
N LEU A 20 26.06 -18.52 50.00
CA LEU A 20 26.48 -18.78 48.62
C LEU A 20 25.47 -19.56 47.76
N THR A 21 24.40 -20.13 48.34
CA THR A 21 23.42 -20.94 47.61
C THR A 21 22.10 -20.21 47.31
N LEU A 22 21.96 -18.95 47.72
CA LEU A 22 20.75 -18.14 47.49
C LEU A 22 20.81 -17.27 46.22
N ILE A 23 21.86 -17.38 45.42
CA ILE A 23 21.88 -16.82 44.06
C ILE A 23 21.24 -17.86 43.13
N GLY A 24 19.94 -18.07 43.27
CA GLY A 24 19.18 -19.02 42.46
C GLY A 24 19.30 -18.70 40.95
N PRO A 25 19.06 -19.67 40.05
CA PRO A 25 19.10 -19.46 38.60
C PRO A 25 18.02 -18.48 38.07
N ALA A 26 17.24 -17.87 38.96
CA ALA A 26 16.10 -17.01 38.63
C ALA A 26 16.47 -15.63 38.05
N GLN A 27 17.75 -15.21 38.08
CA GLN A 27 18.15 -13.92 37.49
C GLN A 27 18.53 -13.99 36.01
N ALA A 28 18.61 -15.18 35.40
CA ALA A 28 18.87 -15.32 33.97
C ALA A 28 17.59 -15.37 33.11
N ALA A 29 16.41 -15.15 33.70
CA ALA A 29 15.14 -15.20 32.98
C ALA A 29 14.85 -13.95 32.11
N ARG A 30 15.72 -12.94 32.14
CA ARG A 30 15.55 -11.72 31.35
C ARG A 30 16.91 -11.14 31.04
N LEU A 31 17.39 -11.24 29.81
CA LEU A 31 18.45 -10.35 29.31
C LEU A 31 18.65 -10.41 27.79
N ILE A 32 18.14 -11.43 27.08
CA ILE A 32 18.16 -11.42 25.61
C ILE A 32 16.98 -10.57 25.13
N THR A 33 17.28 -9.41 24.57
CA THR A 33 16.36 -8.53 23.87
C THR A 33 16.61 -8.59 22.36
N GLY A 34 15.77 -7.91 21.57
CA GLY A 34 16.04 -7.75 20.15
C GLY A 34 17.39 -7.08 19.83
N ALA A 35 17.98 -6.33 20.79
CA ALA A 35 19.29 -5.72 20.61
C ALA A 35 20.45 -6.74 20.66
N ASP A 36 20.24 -7.88 21.32
CA ASP A 36 21.23 -8.95 21.46
C ASP A 36 21.19 -9.93 20.28
N ILE A 37 20.14 -9.86 19.45
CA ILE A 37 19.95 -10.68 18.26
C ILE A 37 20.62 -9.99 17.06
N LYS A 38 21.57 -10.68 16.43
CA LYS A 38 22.24 -10.18 15.22
C LYS A 38 21.28 -10.23 14.03
N ASN A 39 21.31 -9.20 13.17
CA ASN A 39 20.51 -9.19 11.95
C ASN A 39 20.82 -10.41 11.07
N GLY A 40 19.77 -11.12 10.66
CA GLY A 40 19.87 -12.31 9.80
C GLY A 40 20.35 -13.58 10.52
N SER A 41 20.54 -13.58 11.84
CA SER A 41 20.96 -14.78 12.57
C SER A 41 19.81 -15.75 12.88
N VAL A 42 18.57 -15.26 12.92
CA VAL A 42 17.37 -16.09 13.14
C VAL A 42 16.86 -16.58 11.81
N THR A 43 16.73 -17.89 11.68
CA THR A 43 16.20 -18.60 10.51
C THR A 43 14.85 -19.23 10.84
N GLY A 44 14.16 -19.78 9.82
CA GLY A 44 12.92 -20.51 10.05
C GLY A 44 13.06 -21.75 10.95
N LYS A 45 14.27 -22.32 11.10
CA LYS A 45 14.50 -23.46 12.00
C LYS A 45 14.52 -23.07 13.48
N ASP A 46 14.78 -21.80 13.77
CA ASP A 46 14.85 -21.27 15.13
C ASP A 46 13.46 -20.86 15.65
N ILE A 47 12.46 -20.84 14.76
CA ILE A 47 11.09 -20.44 15.07
C ILE A 47 10.21 -21.67 14.87
N LYS A 48 9.42 -22.03 15.89
CA LYS A 48 8.48 -23.14 15.77
C LYS A 48 7.31 -22.73 14.86
N ASP A 49 6.85 -23.66 14.03
CA ASP A 49 5.66 -23.44 13.19
C ASP A 49 4.46 -22.98 14.04
N ASP A 50 3.75 -21.98 13.51
CA ASP A 50 2.58 -21.34 14.12
C ASP A 50 2.79 -20.72 15.52
N SER A 51 4.04 -20.52 15.96
CA SER A 51 4.32 -19.98 17.29
C SER A 51 4.26 -18.46 17.38
N LEU A 52 4.38 -17.75 16.25
CA LEU A 52 4.26 -16.29 16.19
C LEU A 52 2.83 -15.91 15.82
N THR A 53 2.15 -15.22 16.72
CA THR A 53 0.78 -14.75 16.56
C THR A 53 0.75 -13.23 16.33
N GLY A 54 -0.43 -12.67 16.02
CA GLY A 54 -0.57 -11.20 15.91
C GLY A 54 -0.19 -10.43 17.18
N LYS A 55 -0.22 -11.05 18.37
CA LYS A 55 0.22 -10.39 19.61
C LYS A 55 1.75 -10.19 19.68
N ASP A 56 2.50 -11.01 18.94
CA ASP A 56 3.96 -10.99 18.93
C ASP A 56 4.51 -10.00 17.89
N ILE A 57 3.67 -9.56 16.97
CA ILE A 57 4.03 -8.70 15.85
C ILE A 57 3.42 -7.32 16.08
N LYS A 58 4.25 -6.28 16.05
CA LYS A 58 3.76 -4.90 16.01
C LYS A 58 3.55 -4.50 14.55
N GLU A 59 2.37 -4.74 13.99
CA GLU A 59 2.12 -4.60 12.55
C GLU A 59 2.40 -3.18 12.03
N GLY A 60 2.16 -2.16 12.85
CA GLY A 60 2.43 -0.76 12.51
C GLY A 60 3.91 -0.42 12.26
N THR A 61 4.86 -1.31 12.61
CA THR A 61 6.28 -1.12 12.30
C THR A 61 6.75 -1.92 11.08
N LEU A 62 5.89 -2.75 10.49
CA LEU A 62 6.22 -3.52 9.30
C LEU A 62 6.27 -2.59 8.07
N LYS A 63 7.31 -2.77 7.24
CA LYS A 63 7.44 -2.08 5.95
C LYS A 63 6.71 -2.85 4.86
N ALA A 64 6.40 -2.18 3.76
CA ALA A 64 5.84 -2.81 2.57
C ALA A 64 6.73 -3.96 2.08
N VAL A 65 6.11 -5.09 1.73
CA VAL A 65 6.79 -6.26 1.19
C VAL A 65 7.40 -5.87 -0.18
N PRO A 66 8.74 -5.86 -0.34
CA PRO A 66 9.37 -5.35 -1.58
C PRO A 66 8.96 -6.09 -2.85
N LYS A 67 8.54 -7.36 -2.71
CA LYS A 67 8.07 -8.21 -3.81
C LYS A 67 6.60 -7.99 -4.17
N ALA A 68 5.80 -7.33 -3.31
CA ALA A 68 4.37 -7.06 -3.55
C ALA A 68 4.17 -5.80 -4.41
N LYS A 69 4.75 -5.76 -5.62
CA LYS A 69 4.78 -4.57 -6.48
C LYS A 69 3.39 -4.05 -6.88
N GLY A 70 2.40 -4.93 -7.05
CA GLY A 70 1.04 -4.55 -7.46
C GLY A 70 0.21 -3.85 -6.37
N LEU A 71 0.63 -3.91 -5.11
CA LEU A 71 -0.08 -3.26 -3.99
C LEU A 71 0.57 -1.95 -3.55
N ALA A 72 1.81 -1.68 -4.00
CA ALA A 72 2.50 -0.44 -3.69
C ALA A 72 1.93 0.71 -4.53
N PRO A 73 1.73 1.91 -3.96
CA PRO A 73 1.33 3.06 -4.73
C PRO A 73 2.30 3.38 -5.87
N LEU A 74 1.77 3.90 -6.97
CA LEU A 74 2.55 4.38 -8.09
C LEU A 74 3.47 5.51 -7.61
N LYS A 75 4.76 5.39 -7.91
CA LYS A 75 5.74 6.40 -7.50
C LYS A 75 5.47 7.72 -8.24
N PRO A 76 5.69 8.88 -7.60
CA PRO A 76 5.59 10.18 -8.24
C PRO A 76 6.35 10.26 -9.57
N GLY A 77 5.71 10.82 -10.61
CA GLY A 77 6.27 10.94 -11.95
C GLY A 77 6.36 9.63 -12.76
N LYS A 78 5.86 8.52 -12.23
CA LYS A 78 5.65 7.29 -13.02
C LYS A 78 4.26 7.27 -13.62
N SER A 79 4.16 6.58 -14.75
CA SER A 79 2.92 6.53 -15.52
C SER A 79 2.31 5.13 -15.50
N LEU A 80 0.99 5.09 -15.54
CA LEU A 80 0.21 3.92 -15.92
C LEU A 80 -0.44 4.19 -17.26
N THR A 81 -0.69 3.13 -18.02
CA THR A 81 -1.37 3.20 -19.30
C THR A 81 -2.26 1.99 -19.45
N GLY A 82 -3.38 2.17 -20.14
CA GLY A 82 -4.29 1.08 -20.46
C GLY A 82 -5.23 1.46 -21.59
N ALA A 83 -6.11 0.51 -21.93
CA ALA A 83 -7.21 0.73 -22.85
C ALA A 83 -8.48 1.10 -22.09
N PHE A 84 -9.40 1.74 -22.79
CA PHE A 84 -10.79 1.90 -22.35
C PHE A 84 -11.71 1.66 -23.55
N GLY A 85 -12.92 1.19 -23.31
CA GLY A 85 -13.89 1.02 -24.40
C GLY A 85 -15.29 0.72 -23.90
N GLY A 86 -16.29 1.31 -24.54
CA GLY A 86 -17.69 1.02 -24.24
C GLY A 86 -18.60 1.35 -25.42
N ALA A 87 -19.80 0.75 -25.39
CA ALA A 87 -20.84 1.02 -26.36
C ALA A 87 -22.22 1.09 -25.69
N GLY A 88 -23.06 2.00 -26.17
CA GLY A 88 -24.45 2.18 -25.72
C GLY A 88 -25.48 1.33 -26.47
N GLY A 89 -25.02 0.42 -27.34
CA GLY A 89 -25.89 -0.43 -28.16
C GLY A 89 -26.80 0.39 -29.07
N THR A 90 -28.08 0.02 -29.13
CA THR A 90 -29.09 0.70 -29.95
C THR A 90 -29.82 1.84 -29.21
N SER A 91 -29.40 2.18 -27.99
CA SER A 91 -30.00 3.30 -27.28
C SER A 91 -29.74 4.59 -28.04
N THR A 92 -30.72 5.50 -28.01
CA THR A 92 -30.60 6.85 -28.58
C THR A 92 -30.51 7.92 -27.49
N GLY A 93 -30.39 7.52 -26.22
CA GLY A 93 -30.31 8.44 -25.09
C GLY A 93 -29.75 7.78 -23.83
N GLY A 94 -29.58 8.59 -22.78
CA GLY A 94 -28.95 8.15 -21.53
C GLY A 94 -27.43 8.20 -21.59
N ARG A 95 -26.77 7.33 -20.82
CA ARG A 95 -25.30 7.24 -20.74
C ARG A 95 -24.89 5.78 -20.67
N PHE A 96 -23.77 5.43 -21.29
CA PHE A 96 -23.04 4.21 -20.94
C PHE A 96 -21.82 4.57 -20.08
N GLY A 97 -21.44 3.66 -19.20
CA GLY A 97 -20.31 3.82 -18.28
C GLY A 97 -19.17 2.89 -18.66
N GLU A 98 -17.94 3.34 -18.41
CA GLU A 98 -16.72 2.53 -18.49
C GLU A 98 -15.89 2.76 -17.23
N GLY A 99 -15.38 1.67 -16.65
CA GLY A 99 -14.58 1.70 -15.43
C GLY A 99 -13.11 1.47 -15.74
N ILE A 100 -12.26 2.46 -15.44
CA ILE A 100 -10.81 2.31 -15.52
C ILE A 100 -10.27 2.00 -14.13
N THR A 101 -9.66 0.84 -13.95
CA THR A 101 -8.96 0.48 -12.72
C THR A 101 -7.45 0.58 -12.90
N PHE A 102 -6.78 1.17 -11.93
CA PHE A 102 -5.33 1.28 -11.93
C PHE A 102 -4.70 0.03 -11.35
N GLN A 103 -3.67 -0.47 -12.03
CA GLN A 103 -2.87 -1.61 -11.55
C GLN A 103 -2.12 -1.27 -10.25
N GLN A 104 -1.87 0.01 -10.00
CA GLN A 104 -1.31 0.52 -8.75
C GLN A 104 -2.10 1.77 -8.34
N PRO A 105 -2.49 1.93 -7.07
CA PRO A 105 -3.14 3.16 -6.64
C PRO A 105 -2.17 4.34 -6.75
N ILE A 106 -2.67 5.52 -7.06
CA ILE A 106 -1.88 6.75 -7.03
C ILE A 106 -2.07 7.38 -5.66
N GLN A 107 -0.96 7.66 -4.95
CA GLN A 107 -0.98 8.34 -3.65
C GLN A 107 -1.11 9.85 -3.87
N ALA A 108 -2.32 10.31 -4.19
CA ALA A 108 -2.66 11.70 -4.42
C ALA A 108 -4.15 11.91 -4.16
N ALA A 109 -4.56 13.15 -3.91
CA ALA A 109 -5.98 13.48 -3.94
C ALA A 109 -6.48 13.46 -5.40
N ALA A 110 -7.74 13.11 -5.58
CA ALA A 110 -8.40 13.19 -6.89
C ALA A 110 -8.33 14.60 -7.50
N ALA A 111 -8.32 15.64 -6.67
CA ALA A 111 -8.18 17.04 -7.09
C ALA A 111 -6.80 17.37 -7.67
N ASP A 112 -5.77 16.55 -7.38
CA ASP A 112 -4.40 16.75 -7.87
C ASP A 112 -4.18 16.13 -9.27
N ILE A 113 -5.20 15.47 -9.83
CA ILE A 113 -5.12 14.81 -11.13
C ILE A 113 -6.07 15.49 -12.12
N THR A 114 -5.51 16.15 -13.12
CA THR A 114 -6.27 16.79 -14.20
C THR A 114 -6.52 15.80 -15.33
N VAL A 115 -7.79 15.48 -15.59
CA VAL A 115 -8.16 14.59 -16.71
C VAL A 115 -8.46 15.40 -17.97
N VAL A 116 -7.77 15.09 -19.06
CA VAL A 116 -7.89 15.73 -20.37
C VAL A 116 -8.52 14.75 -21.36
N ASP A 117 -9.58 15.19 -22.04
CA ASP A 117 -10.13 14.53 -23.22
C ASP A 117 -9.44 15.14 -24.46
N THR A 118 -8.49 14.40 -25.04
CA THR A 118 -7.66 14.94 -26.12
C THR A 118 -8.41 15.06 -27.44
N ASN A 119 -9.57 14.42 -27.58
CA ASN A 119 -10.38 14.49 -28.79
C ASN A 119 -11.19 15.77 -28.85
N LYS A 120 -11.70 16.22 -27.68
CA LYS A 120 -12.49 17.45 -27.60
C LYS A 120 -11.64 18.69 -27.34
N ASN A 121 -10.70 18.59 -26.40
CA ASN A 121 -9.86 19.70 -25.96
C ASN A 121 -8.38 19.23 -25.95
N PRO A 122 -7.72 19.16 -27.12
CA PRO A 122 -6.34 18.72 -27.20
C PRO A 122 -5.43 19.67 -26.42
N ASP A 123 -4.81 19.16 -25.37
CA ASP A 123 -3.75 19.83 -24.63
C ASP A 123 -2.41 19.16 -24.99
N LEU A 124 -1.79 19.60 -26.08
CA LEU A 124 -0.53 19.01 -26.54
C LEU A 124 0.65 19.27 -25.59
N SER A 125 0.52 20.21 -24.64
CA SER A 125 1.56 20.50 -23.66
C SER A 125 1.62 19.45 -22.56
N HIS A 126 0.46 18.94 -22.14
CA HIS A 126 0.35 17.92 -21.09
C HIS A 126 0.01 16.52 -21.63
N CYS A 127 -0.56 16.44 -22.83
CA CYS A 127 -0.98 15.22 -23.50
C CYS A 127 -0.45 15.17 -24.95
N PRO A 128 0.88 15.07 -25.13
CA PRO A 128 1.51 15.21 -26.45
C PRO A 128 1.23 14.03 -27.40
N ALA A 129 1.11 12.81 -26.88
CA ALA A 129 0.90 11.60 -27.68
C ALA A 129 0.36 10.43 -26.83
N PRO A 130 -0.33 9.44 -27.45
CA PRO A 130 -0.74 8.21 -26.76
C PRO A 130 0.42 7.56 -26.00
N GLY A 131 0.16 7.13 -24.77
CA GLY A 131 1.19 6.59 -23.88
C GLY A 131 1.94 7.65 -23.07
N GLN A 132 1.63 8.95 -23.25
CA GLN A 132 2.29 10.05 -22.55
C GLN A 132 1.27 10.87 -21.74
N ALA A 133 1.67 11.36 -20.58
CA ALA A 133 0.93 12.36 -19.83
C ALA A 133 1.91 13.13 -18.93
N ALA A 134 1.76 14.44 -18.84
CA ALA A 134 2.49 15.24 -17.89
C ALA A 134 2.16 14.81 -16.45
N ARG A 135 3.08 15.11 -15.53
CA ARG A 135 2.93 14.82 -14.11
C ARG A 135 1.65 15.48 -13.56
N GLY A 136 0.80 14.69 -12.90
CA GLY A 136 -0.51 15.16 -12.41
C GLY A 136 -1.60 15.20 -13.48
N TYR A 137 -1.36 14.68 -14.68
CA TYR A 137 -2.35 14.61 -15.75
C TYR A 137 -2.75 13.17 -16.06
N MET A 138 -4.01 13.00 -16.42
CA MET A 138 -4.55 11.80 -17.04
C MET A 138 -5.11 12.17 -18.41
N CYS A 139 -4.51 11.65 -19.47
CA CYS A 139 -4.88 11.92 -20.84
C CYS A 139 -5.71 10.77 -21.40
N LEU A 140 -6.88 11.08 -21.97
CA LEU A 140 -7.74 10.14 -22.68
C LEU A 140 -7.54 10.33 -24.19
N TYR A 141 -6.89 9.36 -24.82
CA TYR A 141 -6.61 9.32 -26.24
C TYR A 141 -7.64 8.46 -26.95
N PHE A 142 -8.67 9.08 -27.52
CA PHE A 142 -9.71 8.38 -28.28
C PHE A 142 -9.17 7.91 -29.63
N THR A 143 -9.36 6.63 -29.92
CA THR A 143 -9.05 6.04 -31.23
C THR A 143 -10.32 5.96 -32.09
N TYR A 144 -11.43 5.58 -31.47
CA TYR A 144 -12.72 5.40 -32.14
C TYR A 144 -13.82 6.00 -31.30
N HIS A 145 -14.67 6.84 -31.89
CA HIS A 145 -15.86 7.35 -31.22
C HIS A 145 -16.96 7.66 -32.24
N SER A 146 -18.20 7.39 -31.86
CA SER A 146 -19.39 7.77 -32.65
C SER A 146 -20.57 7.94 -31.73
N ASN A 147 -21.44 8.91 -32.03
CA ASN A 147 -22.70 9.14 -31.33
C ASN A 147 -22.55 9.27 -29.80
N VAL A 148 -21.45 9.88 -29.37
CA VAL A 148 -21.17 10.18 -27.95
C VAL A 148 -20.97 11.69 -27.75
N GLY A 149 -21.45 12.19 -26.62
CA GLY A 149 -21.24 13.56 -26.17
C GLY A 149 -19.96 13.74 -25.35
N THR A 150 -19.81 14.89 -24.70
CA THR A 150 -18.71 15.15 -23.75
C THR A 150 -18.69 14.10 -22.65
N VAL A 151 -17.54 13.45 -22.44
CA VAL A 151 -17.37 12.48 -21.38
C VAL A 151 -17.45 13.15 -20.00
N TYR A 152 -18.27 12.58 -19.11
CA TYR A 152 -18.28 12.91 -17.69
C TYR A 152 -17.33 11.96 -16.95
N LYS A 153 -16.64 12.47 -15.93
CA LYS A 153 -15.56 11.77 -15.25
C LYS A 153 -15.75 11.82 -13.74
N ALA A 154 -15.57 10.68 -13.07
CA ALA A 154 -15.64 10.59 -11.62
C ALA A 154 -14.53 9.66 -11.10
N PHE A 155 -13.64 10.17 -10.25
CA PHE A 155 -12.60 9.34 -9.66
C PHE A 155 -13.19 8.28 -8.75
N MET A 156 -12.67 7.05 -8.88
CA MET A 156 -13.03 5.96 -8.01
C MET A 156 -12.14 6.01 -6.78
N ASN A 157 -12.70 6.55 -5.70
CA ASN A 157 -12.16 6.37 -4.35
C ASN A 157 -12.81 5.10 -3.78
N ALA A 158 -12.03 4.20 -3.20
CA ALA A 158 -12.62 3.04 -2.55
C ALA A 158 -13.45 3.53 -1.35
N ALA A 159 -14.72 3.12 -1.27
CA ALA A 159 -15.60 3.50 -0.16
C ALA A 159 -14.92 3.10 1.18
N GLY A 160 -14.70 4.09 2.06
CA GLY A 160 -14.01 3.87 3.34
C GLY A 160 -12.48 4.01 3.32
N TYR A 161 -11.86 4.36 2.18
CA TYR A 161 -10.44 4.73 2.12
C TYR A 161 -10.27 6.25 2.19
N PRO A 162 -9.16 6.73 2.78
CA PRO A 162 -8.87 8.17 2.82
C PRO A 162 -8.83 8.75 1.40
N ASN A 163 -9.25 10.01 1.26
CA ASN A 163 -9.30 10.75 -0.01
C ASN A 163 -7.91 11.05 -0.62
N ASP A 164 -6.87 10.36 -0.15
CA ASP A 164 -5.46 10.53 -0.49
C ASP A 164 -4.95 9.45 -1.47
N LYS A 165 -5.84 8.54 -1.92
CA LYS A 165 -5.53 7.50 -2.90
C LYS A 165 -6.59 7.41 -3.99
N VAL A 166 -6.12 7.39 -5.24
CA VAL A 166 -6.95 7.18 -6.43
C VAL A 166 -6.70 5.78 -6.98
N TYR A 167 -7.76 4.99 -7.14
CA TYR A 167 -7.70 3.62 -7.64
C TYR A 167 -8.11 3.48 -9.10
N GLY A 168 -8.69 4.53 -9.67
CA GLY A 168 -9.27 4.48 -10.99
C GLY A 168 -10.19 5.65 -11.29
N LEU A 169 -10.91 5.54 -12.39
CA LEU A 169 -11.82 6.55 -12.90
C LEU A 169 -13.02 5.88 -13.57
N SER A 170 -14.22 6.36 -13.27
CA SER A 170 -15.41 6.07 -14.05
C SER A 170 -15.59 7.13 -15.14
N LEU A 171 -15.79 6.68 -16.37
CA LEU A 171 -16.13 7.50 -17.53
C LEU A 171 -17.60 7.27 -17.87
N TYR A 172 -18.36 8.34 -18.06
CA TYR A 172 -19.76 8.27 -18.47
C TYR A 172 -19.96 9.05 -19.77
N TYR A 173 -20.39 8.34 -20.81
CA TYR A 173 -20.56 8.88 -22.16
C TYR A 173 -22.03 9.14 -22.44
N PRO A 174 -22.44 10.39 -22.71
CA PRO A 174 -23.78 10.70 -23.17
C PRO A 174 -24.03 10.09 -24.53
N ILE A 175 -25.13 9.38 -24.69
CA ILE A 175 -25.53 8.78 -25.96
C ILE A 175 -26.26 9.86 -26.76
N THR A 176 -25.73 10.19 -27.94
CA THR A 176 -26.33 11.19 -28.86
C THR A 176 -27.00 10.55 -30.08
N GLY A 177 -26.90 9.23 -30.24
CA GLY A 177 -27.52 8.48 -31.33
C GLY A 177 -27.28 6.96 -31.21
N SER A 178 -28.02 6.18 -31.99
CA SER A 178 -27.91 4.71 -32.01
C SER A 178 -26.53 4.25 -32.49
N GLY A 179 -26.07 3.10 -31.99
CA GLY A 179 -24.73 2.58 -32.31
C GLY A 179 -23.61 3.42 -31.70
N SER A 180 -23.85 4.03 -30.54
CA SER A 180 -22.84 4.84 -29.85
C SER A 180 -21.70 3.97 -29.32
N TYR A 181 -20.46 4.39 -29.56
CA TYR A 181 -19.27 3.76 -29.02
C TYR A 181 -18.19 4.79 -28.74
N ALA A 182 -17.31 4.48 -27.80
CA ALA A 182 -16.09 5.23 -27.55
C ALA A 182 -15.01 4.28 -27.04
N SER A 183 -13.82 4.32 -27.64
CA SER A 183 -12.68 3.51 -27.22
C SER A 183 -11.37 4.19 -27.55
N GLY A 184 -10.33 3.78 -26.82
CA GLY A 184 -9.01 4.35 -26.97
C GLY A 184 -8.04 3.87 -25.90
N SER A 185 -7.06 4.71 -25.63
CA SER A 185 -6.08 4.49 -24.58
C SER A 185 -6.06 5.64 -23.59
N TRP A 186 -5.66 5.35 -22.35
CA TRP A 186 -5.46 6.35 -21.33
C TRP A 186 -4.02 6.26 -20.81
N THR A 187 -3.47 7.40 -20.42
CA THR A 187 -2.20 7.48 -19.69
C THR A 187 -2.37 8.44 -18.52
N VAL A 188 -1.96 8.03 -17.32
CA VAL A 188 -1.90 8.89 -16.14
C VAL A 188 -0.49 8.89 -15.59
N THR A 189 0.02 10.06 -15.18
CA THR A 189 1.31 10.18 -14.51
C THR A 189 1.10 10.71 -13.10
N ALA A 190 1.55 9.96 -12.07
CA ALA A 190 1.40 10.35 -10.67
C ALA A 190 2.01 11.74 -10.42
N PRO A 191 1.32 12.63 -9.67
CA PRO A 191 1.78 13.97 -9.33
C PRO A 191 3.00 13.98 -8.41
#